data_AF-A0A2J0MAE7-F1
#
_entry.id   AF-A0A2J0MAE7-F1
#
_cell.length_a   1.000
_cell.length_b   1.000
_cell.length_c   1.000
_cell.angle_alpha   90.00
_cell.angle_beta   90.00
_cell.angle_gamma   90.00
#
_symmetry.space_group_name_H-M   'P 1'
#
loop_
_entity.id
_entity.type
_entity.pdbx_description
1 polymer ?
#
loop_
_entity_poly.entity_id
_entity_poly.type
_entity_poly.pdbx_seq_one_letter_code
_entity_poly.pdbx_strand_id
1 'polypeptide(L)'
;LGIKFLRHVERTKTLFHFISAESLDPAKDYQTIKNELAAYNKELLEKPEYVFLSKADLFDKKEITKKLGQLKKIGKKAIPISVIDDESIKLIEKILRDIIKQKY
;
A
#
# COMPACT_ATOMS: atom_id res chain seq x y z
N LEU A 1 -1.46 7.22 13.53
CA LEU A 1 -1.59 8.46 12.69
C LEU A 1 -2.47 9.51 13.38
N GLY A 2 -2.33 10.81 13.06
CA GLY A 2 -3.14 11.87 13.70
C GLY A 2 -4.56 12.02 13.12
N ILE A 3 -5.53 12.46 13.94
CA ILE A 3 -6.96 12.61 13.57
C ILE A 3 -7.17 13.52 12.35
N LYS A 4 -6.39 14.61 12.22
CA LYS A 4 -6.48 15.53 11.07
C LYS A 4 -6.14 14.85 9.74
N PHE A 5 -5.21 13.88 9.74
CA PHE A 5 -4.84 13.12 8.55
C PHE A 5 -5.95 12.15 8.17
N LEU A 6 -6.50 11.42 9.14
CA LEU A 6 -7.60 10.46 8.92
C LEU A 6 -8.83 11.13 8.30
N ARG A 7 -9.16 12.35 8.73
CA ARG A 7 -10.24 13.15 8.13
C ARG A 7 -9.99 13.50 6.65
N HIS A 8 -8.74 13.68 6.23
CA HIS A 8 -8.42 13.90 4.81
C HIS A 8 -8.54 12.62 3.99
N VAL A 9 -8.05 11.51 4.55
CA VAL A 9 -8.16 10.17 3.95
C VAL A 9 -9.63 9.74 3.77
N GLU A 10 -10.52 10.20 4.65
CA GLU A 10 -11.96 9.96 4.47
C GLU A 10 -12.55 10.58 3.20
N ARG A 11 -11.96 11.68 2.70
CA ARG A 11 -12.40 12.31 1.45
C ARG A 11 -11.77 11.69 0.20
N THR A 12 -10.78 10.82 0.35
CA THR A 12 -10.20 10.13 -0.81
C THR A 12 -11.06 8.93 -1.19
N LYS A 13 -11.10 8.63 -2.49
CA LYS A 13 -11.85 7.46 -3.01
C LYS A 13 -11.02 6.18 -2.99
N THR A 14 -9.69 6.31 -2.97
CA THR A 14 -8.76 5.20 -3.06
C THR A 14 -7.66 5.39 -2.02
N LEU A 15 -7.22 4.29 -1.41
CA LEU A 15 -6.15 4.27 -0.42
C LEU A 15 -4.90 3.65 -1.01
N PHE A 16 -3.75 4.26 -0.71
CA PHE A 16 -2.45 3.77 -1.13
C PHE A 16 -1.62 3.49 0.13
N HIS A 17 -1.36 2.22 0.38
CA HIS A 17 -0.58 1.75 1.52
C HIS A 17 0.85 1.49 1.08
N PHE A 18 1.77 2.33 1.51
CA PHE A 18 3.19 2.14 1.29
C PHE A 18 3.80 1.50 2.53
N ILE A 19 4.23 0.25 2.41
CA ILE A 19 4.87 -0.51 3.47
C ILE A 19 6.34 -0.63 3.10
N SER A 20 7.24 -0.29 4.01
CA SER A 20 8.67 -0.42 3.73
C SER A 20 9.08 -1.89 3.69
N ALA A 21 9.87 -2.25 2.69
CA ALA A 21 10.59 -3.50 2.62
C ALA A 21 11.60 -3.65 3.77
N GLU A 22 11.97 -2.58 4.49
CA GLU A 22 12.79 -2.69 5.71
C GLU A 22 12.04 -3.28 6.89
N SER A 23 10.70 -3.27 6.84
CA SER A 23 9.90 -3.89 7.89
C SER A 23 10.18 -5.39 7.97
N LEU A 24 10.33 -5.87 9.21
CA LEU A 24 10.49 -7.29 9.52
C LEU A 24 9.22 -8.08 9.17
N ASP A 25 8.05 -7.48 9.42
CA ASP A 25 6.74 -8.10 9.18
C ASP A 25 5.78 -7.10 8.51
N PRO A 26 5.88 -6.92 7.18
CA PRO A 26 5.04 -5.99 6.43
C PRO A 26 3.54 -6.31 6.56
N ALA A 27 3.19 -7.58 6.75
CA ALA A 27 1.81 -7.98 7.01
C ALA A 27 1.27 -7.45 8.35
N LYS A 28 2.11 -7.41 9.39
CA LYS A 28 1.74 -6.89 10.71
C LYS A 28 1.62 -5.37 10.68
N ASP A 29 2.51 -4.70 9.98
CA ASP A 29 2.45 -3.24 9.79
C ASP A 29 1.18 -2.84 9.04
N TYR A 30 0.87 -3.54 7.96
CA TYR A 30 -0.39 -3.37 7.24
C TYR A 30 -1.59 -3.57 8.16
N GLN A 31 -1.60 -4.65 8.94
CA GLN A 31 -2.70 -4.95 9.86
C GLN A 31 -2.87 -3.87 10.92
N THR A 32 -1.76 -3.31 11.42
CA THR A 32 -1.77 -2.21 12.38
C THR A 32 -2.41 -0.97 11.77
N ILE A 33 -1.99 -0.57 10.57
CA ILE A 33 -2.57 0.58 9.84
C ILE A 33 -4.05 0.33 9.57
N LYS A 34 -4.41 -0.89 9.15
CA LYS A 34 -5.80 -1.27 8.89
C LYS A 34 -6.66 -1.18 10.14
N ASN A 35 -6.15 -1.63 11.29
CA ASN A 35 -6.85 -1.54 12.57
C ASN A 35 -7.03 -0.08 13.03
N GLU A 36 -6.02 0.78 12.83
CA GLU A 36 -6.15 2.22 13.10
C GLU A 36 -7.25 2.86 12.23
N LEU A 37 -7.27 2.54 10.93
CA LEU A 37 -8.31 3.02 10.01
C LEU A 37 -9.70 2.49 10.42
N ALA A 38 -9.79 1.21 10.78
CA ALA A 38 -11.03 0.57 11.22
C ALA A 38 -11.57 1.19 12.52
N ALA A 39 -10.68 1.54 13.44
CA ALA A 39 -11.01 2.19 14.70
C ALA A 39 -11.51 3.62 14.49
N TYR A 40 -11.04 4.30 13.44
CA TYR A 40 -11.51 5.63 13.09
C TYR A 40 -12.84 5.59 12.32
N ASN A 41 -12.88 4.89 11.17
CA ASN A 41 -14.09 4.71 10.38
C ASN A 41 -13.99 3.42 9.55
N LYS A 42 -14.90 2.47 9.80
CA LYS A 42 -14.96 1.18 9.10
C LYS A 42 -15.26 1.30 7.62
N GLU A 43 -15.96 2.35 7.19
CA GLU A 43 -16.25 2.60 5.77
C GLU A 43 -14.97 2.83 4.95
N LEU A 44 -13.87 3.24 5.60
CA LEU A 44 -12.56 3.36 4.94
C LEU A 44 -12.01 2.01 4.49
N LEU A 45 -12.40 0.92 5.13
CA LEU A 45 -11.96 -0.43 4.78
C LEU A 45 -12.65 -0.98 3.53
N GLU A 46 -13.80 -0.42 3.17
CA GLU A 46 -14.55 -0.82 1.98
C GLU A 46 -14.02 -0.13 0.71
N LYS A 47 -13.21 0.91 0.89
CA LYS A 47 -12.61 1.64 -0.23
C LYS A 47 -11.57 0.77 -0.94
N PRO A 48 -11.44 0.92 -2.27
CA PRO A 48 -10.36 0.29 -3.01
C PRO A 48 -9.01 0.76 -2.44
N GLU A 49 -8.19 -0.21 -2.07
CA GLU A 49 -6.87 0.01 -1.51
C GLU A 49 -5.80 -0.71 -2.32
N TYR A 50 -4.66 -0.07 -2.48
CA TYR A 50 -3.49 -0.61 -3.16
C TYR A 50 -2.34 -0.69 -2.17
N VAL A 51 -1.68 -1.85 -2.13
CA VAL A 51 -0.54 -2.08 -1.24
C VAL A 51 0.74 -2.08 -2.07
N PHE A 52 1.71 -1.30 -1.64
CA PHE A 52 3.02 -1.18 -2.26
C PHE A 52 4.09 -1.50 -1.23
N LEU A 53 5.07 -2.30 -1.64
CA LEU A 53 6.25 -2.58 -0.84
C LEU A 53 7.37 -1.66 -1.31
N SER A 54 7.60 -0.56 -0.59
CA SER A 54 8.60 0.46 -0.91
C SER A 54 10.01 0.06 -0.49
N LYS A 55 11.04 0.68 -1.07
CA LYS A 55 12.46 0.37 -0.80
C LYS A 55 12.84 -1.09 -1.14
N ALA A 56 12.18 -1.66 -2.14
CA ALA A 56 12.48 -3.00 -2.61
C ALA A 56 13.95 -3.15 -3.06
N ASP A 57 14.58 -2.06 -3.52
CA ASP A 57 15.99 -2.00 -3.92
C ASP A 57 16.99 -2.38 -2.82
N LEU A 58 16.62 -2.22 -1.54
CA LEU A 58 17.50 -2.52 -0.41
C LEU A 58 17.59 -4.03 -0.11
N PHE A 59 16.75 -4.85 -0.75
CA PHE A 59 16.60 -6.27 -0.43
C PHE A 59 16.72 -7.15 -1.67
N ASP A 60 17.26 -8.35 -1.48
CA ASP A 60 17.32 -9.34 -2.55
C ASP A 60 15.91 -9.80 -3.00
N LYS A 61 15.82 -10.24 -4.25
CA LYS A 61 14.57 -10.78 -4.83
C LYS A 61 13.95 -11.90 -3.98
N LYS A 62 14.78 -12.71 -3.29
CA LYS A 62 14.30 -13.77 -2.38
C LYS A 62 13.57 -13.20 -1.16
N GLU A 63 14.16 -12.18 -0.53
CA GLU A 63 13.59 -11.48 0.62
C GLU A 63 12.28 -10.76 0.23
N ILE A 64 12.29 -10.04 -0.89
CA ILE A 64 11.09 -9.38 -1.43
C ILE A 64 9.99 -10.41 -1.67
N THR A 65 10.30 -11.53 -2.33
CA THR A 65 9.31 -12.58 -2.62
C THR A 65 8.72 -13.17 -1.34
N LYS A 66 9.53 -13.35 -0.30
CA LYS A 66 9.07 -13.80 1.02
C LYS A 66 8.10 -12.79 1.65
N LYS A 67 8.44 -11.50 1.63
CA LYS A 67 7.62 -10.39 2.14
C LYS A 67 6.31 -10.22 1.36
N LEU A 68 6.38 -10.31 0.03
CA LEU A 68 5.20 -10.36 -0.83
C LEU A 68 4.32 -11.58 -0.52
N GLY A 69 4.93 -12.73 -0.22
CA GLY A 69 4.23 -13.92 0.24
C GLY A 69 3.47 -13.71 1.55
N GLN A 70 4.05 -12.99 2.51
CA GLN A 70 3.36 -12.61 3.76
C GLN A 70 2.15 -11.69 3.48
N LEU A 71 2.31 -10.71 2.60
CA LEU A 71 1.21 -9.82 2.19
C LEU A 71 0.13 -10.57 1.37
N LYS A 72 0.52 -11.57 0.59
CA LYS A 72 -0.41 -12.42 -0.14
C LYS A 72 -1.22 -13.33 0.80
N LYS A 73 -0.62 -13.80 1.91
CA LYS A 73 -1.32 -14.59 2.94
C LYS A 73 -2.49 -13.84 3.57
N ILE A 74 -2.37 -12.52 3.73
CA ILE A 74 -3.46 -11.65 4.21
C ILE A 74 -4.45 -11.24 3.11
N GLY A 75 -4.35 -11.86 1.92
CA GLY A 75 -5.24 -11.61 0.79
C GLY A 75 -4.96 -10.31 0.03
N LYS A 76 -3.81 -9.67 0.25
CA LYS A 76 -3.46 -8.41 -0.40
C LYS A 76 -2.39 -8.63 -1.46
N LYS A 77 -2.65 -8.14 -2.67
CA LYS A 77 -1.65 -8.10 -3.74
C LYS A 77 -0.80 -6.86 -3.52
N ALA A 78 0.42 -7.07 -3.03
CA ALA A 78 1.41 -6.01 -2.89
C ALA A 78 2.28 -5.94 -4.15
N ILE A 79 2.62 -4.73 -4.56
CA ILE A 79 3.51 -4.48 -5.69
C ILE A 79 4.85 -3.97 -5.13
N PRO A 80 5.98 -4.66 -5.39
CA PRO A 80 7.28 -4.14 -4.99
C PRO A 80 7.62 -2.92 -5.85
N ILE A 81 8.04 -1.84 -5.21
CA ILE A 81 8.44 -0.61 -5.87
C ILE A 81 9.74 -0.09 -5.25
N SER A 82 10.55 0.56 -6.06
CA SER A 82 11.65 1.38 -5.59
C SER A 82 11.43 2.82 -6.04
N VAL A 83 11.76 3.78 -5.16
CA VAL A 83 11.68 5.22 -5.49
C VAL A 83 12.86 5.64 -6.37
N ILE A 84 13.95 4.88 -6.35
CA ILE A 84 15.14 5.13 -7.17
C ILE A 84 14.94 4.58 -8.59
N ASP A 85 13.97 3.68 -8.77
CA ASP A 85 13.67 3.01 -10.02
C ASP A 85 12.57 3.76 -10.80
N ASP A 86 12.95 4.35 -11.94
CA ASP A 86 12.01 5.06 -12.82
C ASP A 86 10.89 4.17 -13.36
N GLU A 87 11.13 2.86 -13.54
CA GLU A 87 10.09 1.92 -14.02
C GLU A 87 8.98 1.75 -12.97
N SER A 88 9.34 1.63 -11.69
CA SER A 88 8.42 1.57 -10.57
C SER A 88 7.55 2.82 -10.48
N ILE A 89 8.12 4.01 -10.70
CA ILE A 89 7.36 5.28 -10.69
C ILE A 89 6.38 5.31 -11.86
N LYS A 90 6.81 4.93 -13.07
CA LYS A 90 5.94 4.84 -14.25
C LYS A 90 4.80 3.84 -14.05
N LEU A 91 5.05 2.73 -13.36
CA LEU A 91 4.02 1.75 -13.02
C LEU A 91 2.95 2.36 -12.11
N ILE A 92 3.35 3.09 -11.05
CA ILE A 92 2.42 3.79 -10.15
C ILE A 92 1.64 4.86 -10.92
N GLU A 93 2.31 5.63 -11.77
CA GLU A 93 1.65 6.63 -12.63
C GLU A 93 0.59 5.97 -13.52
N LYS A 94 0.91 4.82 -14.13
CA LYS A 94 -0.04 4.07 -14.96
C LYS A 94 -1.24 3.59 -14.16
N ILE A 95 -1.02 3.07 -12.94
CA ILE A 95 -2.11 2.66 -12.03
C ILE A 95 -2.99 3.85 -11.67
N LEU A 96 -2.38 4.99 -11.32
CA LEU A 96 -3.11 6.22 -11.01
C LEU A 96 -3.93 6.71 -12.21
N ARG A 97 -3.36 6.70 -13.41
CA ARG A 97 -4.07 7.07 -14.65
C ARG A 97 -5.26 6.13 -14.92
N ASP A 98 -5.11 4.83 -14.68
CA ASP A 98 -6.19 3.87 -14.87
C ASP A 98 -7.34 4.12 -13.89
N ILE A 99 -7.02 4.34 -12.62
CA ILE A 99 -8.00 4.69 -11.57
C ILE A 99 -8.73 6.01 -11.90
N ILE A 100 -8.03 7.00 -12.45
CA ILE A 100 -8.63 8.26 -12.89
C ILE A 100 -9.52 8.04 -14.13
N LYS A 101 -9.10 7.18 -15.08
CA LYS A 101 -9.83 6.88 -16.31
C LYS A 101 -11.10 6.07 -16.08
N GLN A 102 -11.13 5.12 -15.16
CA GLN A 102 -12.36 4.38 -14.79
C GLN A 102 -13.47 5.30 -14.24
N LYS A 103 -13.15 6.57 -14.03
CA LYS A 103 -14.02 7.58 -13.44
C LYS A 103 -14.59 8.57 -14.48
N TYR A 104 -14.22 8.46 -15.75
CA TYR A 104 -14.72 9.25 -16.87
C TYR A 104 -15.34 8.37 -17.95
#